data_AF-A0A7G5EAK6-F1
#
_entry.id   AF-A0A7G5EAK6-F1
#
_cell.length_a   1.000
_cell.length_b   1.000
_cell.length_c   1.000
_cell.angle_alpha   90.00
_cell.angle_beta   90.00
_cell.angle_gamma   90.00
#
_symmetry.space_group_name_H-M   'P 1'
#
loop_
_entity.id
_entity.type
_entity.pdbx_description
1 polymer ?
#
loop_
_entity_poly.entity_id
_entity_poly.type
_entity_poly.pdbx_seq_one_letter_code
_entity_poly.pdbx_strand_id
1 'polypeptide(L)'
;MAEQYIDKENLEIIRERLWAISNKKKITLEDIQDRTGFSYSQVHRIVRGSNNMSVSGLIAICKALEVQPREVFDFEIKIPKHLPLRRDRKA
;
A
#
# COMPACT_ATOMS: atom_id res chain seq x y z
N MET A 1 -10.33 -18.12 -13.89
CA MET A 1 -9.71 -17.49 -12.69
C MET A 1 -10.55 -16.27 -12.37
N ALA A 2 -11.09 -16.14 -11.16
CA ALA A 2 -11.79 -14.91 -10.80
C ALA A 2 -10.78 -13.75 -10.84
N GLU A 3 -11.17 -12.62 -11.42
CA GLU A 3 -10.32 -11.43 -11.41
C GLU A 3 -10.09 -10.98 -9.96
N GLN A 4 -8.85 -10.62 -9.65
CA GLN A 4 -8.52 -10.10 -8.34
C GLN A 4 -9.21 -8.74 -8.15
N TYR A 5 -9.90 -8.56 -7.02
CA TYR A 5 -10.38 -7.24 -6.62
C TYR A 5 -9.19 -6.29 -6.39
N ILE A 6 -9.25 -5.09 -6.98
CA ILE A 6 -8.24 -4.05 -6.83
C ILE A 6 -8.93 -2.75 -6.47
N ASP A 7 -8.70 -2.28 -5.24
CA ASP A 7 -9.14 -0.97 -4.77
C ASP A 7 -8.15 0.11 -5.23
N LYS A 8 -8.36 0.61 -6.45
CA LYS A 8 -7.42 1.55 -7.08
C LYS A 8 -7.30 2.86 -6.31
N GLU A 9 -8.42 3.37 -5.79
CA GLU A 9 -8.48 4.65 -5.06
C GLU A 9 -7.61 4.61 -3.81
N ASN A 10 -7.83 3.62 -2.94
CA ASN A 10 -7.06 3.52 -1.69
C ASN A 10 -5.60 3.11 -1.93
N LEU A 11 -5.32 2.32 -2.98
CA LEU A 11 -3.95 1.99 -3.38
C LEU A 11 -3.18 3.22 -3.86
N GLU A 12 -3.83 4.17 -4.52
CA GLU A 12 -3.21 5.42 -4.96
C GLU A 12 -2.81 6.28 -3.76
N ILE A 13 -3.72 6.46 -2.79
CA ILE A 13 -3.43 7.19 -1.53
C ILE A 13 -2.22 6.59 -0.81
N ILE A 14 -2.15 5.27 -0.67
CA ILE A 14 -1.02 4.59 -0.01
C ILE A 14 0.30 4.90 -0.75
N ARG A 15 0.28 4.89 -2.08
CA ARG A 15 1.48 5.17 -2.91
C ARG A 15 1.93 6.61 -2.83
N GLU A 16 1.00 7.55 -2.87
CA GLU A 16 1.31 8.97 -2.70
C GLU A 16 1.99 9.21 -1.35
N ARG A 17 1.49 8.55 -0.28
CA ARG A 17 2.10 8.64 1.05
C ARG A 17 3.48 8.01 1.10
N LEU A 18 3.68 6.81 0.55
CA LEU A 18 5.01 6.19 0.43
C LEU A 18 5.99 7.12 -0.30
N TRP A 19 5.55 7.69 -1.42
CA TRP A 19 6.36 8.58 -2.24
C TRP A 19 6.69 9.88 -1.52
N ALA A 20 5.72 10.48 -0.84
CA ALA A 20 5.93 11.68 -0.02
C ALA A 20 6.95 11.43 1.11
N ILE A 21 6.86 10.29 1.79
CA ILE A 21 7.83 9.87 2.81
C ILE A 21 9.23 9.69 2.20
N SER A 22 9.32 9.02 1.05
CA SER A 22 10.57 8.82 0.29
C SER A 22 11.24 10.16 -0.03
N ASN A 23 10.49 11.09 -0.61
CA ASN A 23 10.99 12.42 -0.98
C ASN A 23 11.42 13.24 0.22
N LYS A 24 10.63 13.22 1.31
CA LYS A 24 10.96 13.92 2.56
C LYS A 24 12.27 13.42 3.16
N LYS A 25 12.52 12.11 3.08
CA LYS A 25 13.76 11.48 3.55
C LYS A 25 14.90 11.50 2.54
N LYS A 26 14.66 12.00 1.32
CA LYS A 26 15.61 11.97 0.18
C LYS A 26 16.14 10.56 -0.13
N ILE A 27 15.27 9.55 0.02
CA ILE A 27 15.56 8.15 -0.33
C ILE A 27 15.02 7.94 -1.75
N THR A 28 15.88 7.50 -2.67
CA THR A 28 15.51 7.23 -4.08
C THR A 28 14.90 5.83 -4.25
N LEU A 29 14.40 5.51 -5.44
CA LEU A 29 13.92 4.15 -5.72
C LEU A 29 15.07 3.15 -5.78
N GLU A 30 16.25 3.59 -6.21
CA GLU A 30 17.51 2.84 -6.22
C GLU A 30 17.98 2.54 -4.78
N ASP A 31 17.88 3.52 -3.87
CA ASP A 31 18.19 3.26 -2.46
C ASP A 31 17.25 2.19 -1.87
N ILE A 32 15.96 2.25 -2.21
CA ILE A 32 14.98 1.23 -1.79
C ILE A 32 15.32 -0.13 -2.42
N GLN A 33 15.74 -0.15 -3.68
CA GLN A 33 16.20 -1.35 -4.37
C GLN A 33 17.35 -2.00 -3.60
N ASP A 34 18.39 -1.24 -3.28
CA ASP A 34 19.57 -1.71 -2.57
C ASP A 34 19.22 -2.18 -1.15
N ARG A 35 18.30 -1.49 -0.46
CA ARG A 35 17.86 -1.84 0.90
C ARG A 35 16.94 -3.06 0.95
N THR A 36 16.22 -3.39 -0.12
CA THR A 36 15.25 -4.51 -0.15
C THR A 36 15.78 -5.74 -0.90
N GLY A 37 16.75 -5.55 -1.79
CA GLY A 37 17.17 -6.59 -2.75
C GLY A 37 16.13 -6.86 -3.85
N PHE A 38 15.09 -6.03 -3.97
CA PHE A 38 14.13 -6.12 -5.07
C PHE A 38 14.74 -5.60 -6.37
N SER A 39 14.15 -5.97 -7.52
CA SER A 39 14.45 -5.27 -8.77
C SER A 39 13.85 -3.87 -8.78
N TYR A 40 14.45 -2.95 -9.54
CA TYR A 40 13.89 -1.60 -9.73
C TYR A 40 12.42 -1.63 -10.18
N SER A 41 12.06 -2.55 -11.09
CA SER A 41 10.68 -2.70 -11.57
C SER A 41 9.71 -3.12 -10.46
N GLN A 42 10.13 -3.99 -9.53
CA GLN A 42 9.34 -4.37 -8.36
C GLN A 42 9.16 -3.18 -7.42
N VAL A 43 10.23 -2.43 -7.12
CA VAL A 43 10.16 -1.22 -6.30
C VAL A 43 9.21 -0.21 -6.94
N HIS A 44 9.39 0.09 -8.22
CA HIS A 44 8.53 0.99 -8.97
C HIS A 44 7.07 0.53 -8.94
N ARG A 45 6.78 -0.77 -9.19
CA ARG A 45 5.41 -1.30 -9.14
C ARG A 45 4.75 -1.10 -7.77
N ILE A 46 5.51 -1.24 -6.68
CA ILE A 46 4.98 -1.06 -5.32
C ILE A 46 4.78 0.43 -5.04
N VAL A 47 5.80 1.27 -5.22
CA VAL A 47 5.80 2.68 -4.78
C VAL A 47 5.05 3.62 -5.75
N ARG A 48 5.14 3.37 -7.06
CA ARG A 48 4.67 4.28 -8.12
C ARG A 48 3.73 3.63 -9.15
N GLY A 49 3.59 2.31 -9.14
CA GLY A 49 2.79 1.57 -10.11
C GLY A 49 1.28 1.68 -9.88
N SER A 50 0.51 0.90 -10.65
CA SER A 50 -0.96 0.84 -10.58
C SER A 50 -1.51 -0.56 -10.30
N ASN A 51 -0.65 -1.58 -10.26
CA ASN A 51 -1.07 -2.96 -9.94
C ASN A 51 -1.46 -3.09 -8.47
N ASN A 52 -2.03 -4.23 -8.08
CA ASN A 52 -2.10 -4.54 -6.65
C ASN A 52 -0.69 -4.73 -6.07
N MET A 53 -0.51 -4.44 -4.78
CA MET A 53 0.72 -4.74 -4.06
C MET A 53 0.43 -5.74 -2.94
N SER A 54 1.41 -6.59 -2.62
CA SER A 54 1.30 -7.45 -1.45
C SER A 54 1.61 -6.66 -0.18
N VAL A 55 0.99 -7.07 0.94
CA VAL A 55 1.32 -6.52 2.26
C VAL A 55 2.79 -6.73 2.59
N SER A 56 3.37 -7.90 2.27
CA SER A 56 4.80 -8.16 2.48
C SER A 56 5.70 -7.19 1.70
N GLY A 57 5.33 -6.88 0.45
CA GLY A 57 6.04 -5.89 -0.36
C GLY A 57 5.97 -4.49 0.27
N LEU A 58 4.77 -4.07 0.69
CA LEU A 58 4.58 -2.81 1.41
C LEU A 58 5.44 -2.74 2.68
N ILE A 59 5.44 -3.78 3.52
CA ILE A 59 6.23 -3.83 4.75
C ILE A 59 7.74 -3.75 4.45
N ALA A 60 8.21 -4.40 3.38
CA ALA A 60 9.60 -4.28 2.95
C ALA A 60 9.95 -2.83 2.55
N ILE A 61 9.07 -2.14 1.82
CA ILE A 61 9.26 -0.72 1.51
C ILE A 61 9.24 0.13 2.80
N CYS A 62 8.31 -0.10 3.74
CA CYS A 62 8.28 0.63 5.00
C CYS A 62 9.59 0.48 5.79
N LYS A 63 10.16 -0.74 5.82
CA LYS A 63 11.47 -0.98 6.44
C LYS A 63 12.59 -0.23 5.71
N ALA A 64 12.62 -0.28 4.38
CA ALA A 64 13.62 0.42 3.57
C ALA A 64 13.53 1.95 3.73
N LEU A 65 12.31 2.48 3.90
CA LEU A 65 12.05 3.88 4.19
C LEU A 65 12.19 4.23 5.68
N GLU A 66 12.52 3.27 6.55
CA GLU A 66 12.63 3.45 8.00
C GLU A 66 11.39 4.12 8.62
N VAL A 67 10.20 3.68 8.23
CA VAL A 67 8.93 4.27 8.64
C VAL A 67 7.99 3.21 9.19
N GLN A 68 7.15 3.57 10.16
CA GLN A 68 6.13 2.66 10.66
C GLN A 68 4.96 2.56 9.67
N PRO A 69 4.35 1.39 9.45
CA PRO A 69 3.20 1.25 8.56
C PRO A 69 2.04 2.19 8.90
N ARG A 70 1.82 2.47 10.19
CA ARG A 70 0.77 3.41 10.64
C ARG A 70 0.91 4.80 10.01
N GLU A 71 2.13 5.26 9.71
CA GLU A 71 2.35 6.56 9.08
C GLU A 71 1.97 6.55 7.60
N VAL A 72 2.06 5.40 6.94
CA VAL A 72 1.57 5.20 5.57
C VAL A 72 0.04 5.06 5.56
N PHE A 73 -0.54 4.44 6.58
CA PHE A 73 -1.99 4.19 6.69
C PHE A 73 -2.77 5.27 7.46
N ASP A 74 -2.14 6.40 7.76
CA ASP A 74 -2.79 7.51 8.47
C ASP A 74 -3.66 8.34 7.49
N PHE A 75 -4.77 7.72 7.06
CA PHE A 75 -5.82 8.30 6.22
C PHE A 75 -7.18 7.64 6.53
N GLU A 76 -8.25 8.33 6.17
CA GLU A 76 -9.62 7.82 6.34
C GLU A 76 -10.17 7.27 5.03
N ILE A 77 -11.02 6.24 5.15
CA ILE A 77 -11.75 5.67 4.02
C ILE A 77 -13.26 5.73 4.28
N LYS A 78 -14.05 5.77 3.20
CA LYS A 78 -15.50 5.73 3.31
C LYS A 78 -15.96 4.33 3.71
N ILE A 79 -16.57 4.20 4.88
CA ILE A 79 -17.17 2.94 5.34
C ILE A 79 -18.67 2.92 4.98
N PRO A 80 -19.11 2.06 4.05
CA PRO A 80 -20.52 1.94 3.73
C PRO A 80 -21.30 1.27 4.86
N LYS A 81 -22.57 1.64 5.02
CA LYS A 81 -23.48 0.94 5.94
C LYS A 81 -23.92 -0.38 5.29
N HIS A 82 -23.54 -1.50 5.88
CA HIS A 82 -23.99 -2.82 5.45
C HIS A 82 -25.26 -3.25 6.18
N LEU A 83 -25.99 -4.19 5.59
CA LEU A 83 -27.09 -4.90 6.26
C LEU A 83 -26.57 -5.58 7.55
N PRO A 84 -27.46 -5.84 8.54
CA PRO A 84 -27.11 -6.63 9.71
C PRO A 84 -26.43 -7.95 9.33
N LEU A 85 -25.59 -8.45 10.25
CA LEU A 85 -24.90 -9.72 10.07
C LEU A 85 -25.93 -10.82 9.80
N ARG A 86 -25.51 -11.86 9.06
CA ARG A 86 -26.41 -12.95 8.67
C ARG A 86 -27.17 -13.55 9.85
N ARG A 87 -26.52 -13.70 11.02
CA ARG A 87 -27.10 -14.24 12.25
C ARG A 87 -28.21 -13.36 12.87
N ASP A 88 -28.21 -12.07 12.55
CA ASP A 88 -29.12 -11.06 13.12
C ASP A 88 -30.31 -10.79 12.20
N ARG A 89 -30.32 -11.37 11.00
CA ARG A 89 -31.46 -11.33 10.08
C ARG A 89 -32.47 -12.37 10.57
N LYS A 90 -33.53 -11.93 11.26
CA LYS A 90 -34.68 -12.81 11.54
C LYS A 90 -35.17 -13.40 10.22
N ALA A 91 -35.37 -14.72 10.22
CA ALA A 91 -35.96 -15.44 9.09
C ALA A 91 -37.32 -14.85 8.72
#